data_AF-A0A7K7FFU5-F1
#
_entry.id   AF-A0A7K7FFU5-F1
#
_cell.length_a   1.000
_cell.length_b   1.000
_cell.length_c   1.000
_cell.angle_alpha   90.00
_cell.angle_beta   90.00
_cell.angle_gamma   90.00
#
_symmetry.space_group_name_H-M   'P 1'
#
loop_
_entity.id
_entity.type
_entity.pdbx_description
1 polymer ?
#
loop_
_entity_poly.entity_id
_entity_poly.type
_entity_poly.pdbx_seq_one_letter_code
_entity_poly.pdbx_strand_id
1 'polypeptide(L)' 'MLPIRWMPPESILYRKFTTESDIWSFGVVLWEIFTYGKQPWYQLSNTEAIECITQGRELERPRTCPSEVYAVM' A
#
# COMPACT_ATOMS: atom_id res chain seq x y z
N MET A 1 -0.20 17.56 3.58
CA MET A 1 -0.65 16.24 4.13
C MET A 1 0.15 15.16 3.42
N LEU A 2 0.65 14.13 4.12
CA LEU A 2 1.38 13.02 3.48
C LEU A 2 0.41 11.96 2.95
N PRO A 3 0.75 11.25 1.86
CA PRO A 3 -0.11 10.22 1.26
C PRO A 3 -0.01 8.88 1.99
N ILE A 4 -0.45 8.84 3.26
CA ILE A 4 -0.21 7.72 4.20
C ILE A 4 -0.58 6.33 3.67
N ARG A 5 -1.56 6.22 2.76
CA ARG A 5 -2.06 4.92 2.24
C ARG A 5 -1.11 4.27 1.22
N TRP A 6 -0.16 5.03 0.71
CA TRP A 6 0.90 4.57 -0.19
C TRP A 6 2.24 4.40 0.50
N MET A 7 2.36 4.85 1.75
CA MET A 7 3.63 4.91 2.44
C MET A 7 3.90 3.61 3.19
N PRO A 8 5.15 3.14 3.21
CA PRO A 8 5.55 2.02 4.05
C PRO A 8 5.63 2.42 5.54
N PRO A 9 5.70 1.44 6.45
CA PRO A 9 5.78 1.69 7.89
C PRO A 9 6.91 2.64 8.30
N GLU A 10 8.10 2.52 7.72
CA GLU A 10 9.25 3.37 8.08
C GLU A 10 9.08 4.82 7.65
N SER A 11 8.37 5.08 6.55
CA SER A 11 8.04 6.45 6.13
C SER A 11 6.96 7.05 7.02
N ILE A 12 6.00 6.24 7.48
CA ILE A 12 4.93 6.69 8.40
C ILE A 12 5.49 6.99 9.79
N LEU A 13 6.26 6.05 10.36
CA LEU A 13 6.72 6.11 11.76
C LEU A 13 7.94 7.01 11.94
N TYR A 14 8.88 6.97 11.01
CA TYR A 14 10.21 7.57 11.18
C TYR A 14 10.54 8.63 10.14
N ARG A 15 9.61 8.91 9.21
CA ARG A 15 9.83 9.82 8.07
C ARG A 15 11.09 9.46 7.26
N LYS A 16 11.39 8.16 7.15
CA LYS A 16 12.47 7.64 6.33
C LYS A 16 11.96 7.45 4.89
N PHE A 17 12.61 8.09 3.94
CA PHE A 17 12.29 8.00 2.52
C PHE A 17 13.52 7.54 1.75
N THR A 18 13.42 6.40 1.11
CA THR A 18 14.49 5.74 0.35
C THR A 18 13.92 5.08 -0.90
N THR A 19 14.78 4.54 -1.76
CA THR A 19 14.33 3.76 -2.92
C THR A 19 13.47 2.57 -2.52
N GLU A 20 13.72 1.94 -1.37
CA GLU A 20 12.88 0.86 -0.84
C GLU A 20 11.47 1.34 -0.49
N SER A 21 11.33 2.58 0.02
CA SER A 21 10.00 3.15 0.25
C SER A 21 9.24 3.48 -1.03
N ASP A 22 9.97 3.79 -2.11
CA ASP A 22 9.37 3.96 -3.44
C ASP A 22 8.92 2.60 -4.01
N ILE A 23 9.67 1.52 -3.76
CA ILE A 23 9.28 0.15 -4.16
C ILE A 23 7.97 -0.26 -3.48
N TRP A 24 7.81 0.02 -2.18
CA TRP A 24 6.53 -0.19 -1.50
C TRP A 24 5.39 0.59 -2.15
N SER A 25 5.61 1.89 -2.40
CA SER A 25 4.60 2.75 -3.03
C SER A 25 4.22 2.23 -4.42
N PHE A 26 5.18 1.68 -5.16
CA PHE A 26 4.96 1.04 -6.45
C PHE A 26 4.06 -0.21 -6.35
N GLY A 27 4.23 -1.05 -5.33
CA GLY A 27 3.33 -2.18 -5.06
C GLY A 27 1.87 -1.72 -4.85
N VAL A 28 1.68 -0.63 -4.10
CA VAL A 28 0.36 -0.01 -3.92
C VAL A 28 -0.22 0.51 -5.25
N VAL A 29 0.60 1.13 -6.10
CA VAL A 29 0.18 1.59 -7.44
C VAL A 29 -0.23 0.42 -8.34
N LEU A 30 0.52 -0.69 -8.32
CA LEU A 30 0.11 -1.90 -9.04
C LEU A 30 -1.25 -2.39 -8.55
N TRP A 31 -1.49 -2.40 -7.24
CA TRP A 31 -2.78 -2.75 -6.67
C TRP A 31 -3.91 -1.83 -7.18
N GLU A 32 -3.68 -0.52 -7.26
CA GLU A 32 -4.65 0.43 -7.81
C GLU A 32 -4.98 0.14 -9.27
N ILE A 33 -3.97 -0.18 -10.09
CA ILE A 33 -4.18 -0.54 -11.51
C ILE A 33 -5.10 -1.75 -11.62
N PHE A 34 -4.84 -2.81 -10.85
CA PHE A 34 -5.65 -4.04 -10.90
C PHE A 34 -7.01 -3.95 -10.22
N THR A 35 -7.25 -2.90 -9.44
CA THR A 35 -8.56 -2.56 -8.89
C THR A 35 -9.29 -1.48 -9.68
N TYR A 36 -8.76 -1.08 -10.84
CA TYR A 36 -9.32 -0.04 -11.70
C TYR A 36 -9.48 1.32 -10.99
N GLY A 37 -8.46 1.70 -10.21
CA GLY A 37 -8.38 2.99 -9.53
C GLY A 37 -9.10 3.05 -8.19
N LYS A 38 -9.31 1.91 -7.52
CA LYS A 38 -9.86 1.89 -6.18
C LYS A 38 -8.87 2.51 -5.19
N GLN A 39 -9.38 3.23 -4.19
CA GLN A 39 -8.52 3.76 -3.14
C GLN A 39 -7.93 2.61 -2.29
N PRO A 40 -6.60 2.59 -2.02
CA PRO A 40 -6.02 1.64 -1.08
C PRO A 40 -6.65 1.79 0.30
N TRP A 41 -6.98 0.67 0.95
CA TRP A 41 -7.63 0.66 2.28
C TRP A 41 -8.97 1.42 2.34
N TYR A 42 -9.71 1.54 1.23
CA TYR A 42 -10.92 2.38 1.11
C TYR A 42 -12.02 2.21 2.19
N GLN A 43 -12.04 1.10 2.93
CA GLN A 43 -13.00 0.85 4.01
C GLN A 43 -12.53 1.35 5.38
N LEU A 44 -11.28 1.81 5.47
CA LEU A 44 -10.63 2.21 6.70
C LEU A 44 -10.47 3.73 6.74
N SER A 45 -10.54 4.31 7.93
CA SER A 45 -10.01 5.65 8.21
C SER A 45 -8.49 5.69 8.04
N ASN A 46 -7.89 6.88 8.02
CA ASN A 46 -6.44 6.99 7.95
C ASN A 46 -5.74 6.39 9.17
N THR A 47 -6.33 6.48 10.37
CA THR A 47 -5.79 5.88 11.59
C THR A 47 -5.79 4.36 11.51
N GLU A 48 -6.91 3.75 11.10
CA GLU A 48 -7.01 2.30 10.93
C GLU A 48 -6.09 1.79 9.81
N ALA A 49 -5.91 2.57 8.73
CA ALA A 49 -4.96 2.24 7.67
C ALA A 49 -3.51 2.27 8.19
N ILE A 50 -3.13 3.27 8.99
CA ILE A 50 -1.82 3.35 9.63
C ILE A 50 -1.59 2.13 10.55
N GLU A 51 -2.59 1.74 11.35
CA GLU A 51 -2.49 0.56 12.21
C GLU A 51 -2.29 -0.71 11.38
N CYS A 52 -3.06 -0.92 10.31
CA CYS A 52 -2.89 -2.07 9.43
C CYS A 52 -1.49 -2.12 8.82
N ILE A 53 -1.02 -1.00 8.25
CA ILE A 53 0.29 -0.92 7.59
C ILE A 53 1.41 -1.19 8.59
N THR A 54 1.38 -0.55 9.76
CA THR A 54 2.44 -0.71 10.78
C THR A 54 2.42 -2.07 11.47
N GLN A 55 1.31 -2.82 11.41
CA GLN A 55 1.22 -4.22 11.84
C GLN A 55 1.62 -5.22 10.75
N GLY A 56 2.05 -4.76 9.57
CA GLY A 56 2.46 -5.63 8.46
C GLY A 56 1.30 -6.29 7.72
N ARG A 57 0.10 -5.72 7.78
CA ARG A 57 -1.01 -6.15 6.92
C ARG A 57 -0.80 -5.63 5.51
N GLU A 58 -1.18 -6.45 4.54
CA GLU A 58 -1.09 -6.14 3.11
C GLU A 58 -2.48 -5.94 2.49
N LEU A 59 -2.52 -5.28 1.34
CA LEU A 59 -3.75 -5.15 0.54
C LEU A 59 -4.07 -6.49 -0.10
N GLU A 60 -5.32 -6.94 0.00
CA GLU A 60 -5.72 -8.22 -0.60
C GLU A 60 -5.58 -8.22 -2.12
N ARG A 61 -5.18 -9.38 -2.69
CA ARG A 61 -5.06 -9.56 -4.14
C ARG A 61 -6.39 -9.23 -4.85
N PRO A 62 -6.40 -8.29 -5.82
CA PRO A 62 -7.59 -8.02 -6.61
C PRO A 62 -8.03 -9.26 -7.41
N ARG A 63 -9.34 -9.45 -7.59
CA ARG A 63 -9.89 -10.65 -8.26
C ARG A 63 -9.32 -10.86 -9.67
N THR A 64 -9.07 -9.78 -10.39
CA THR A 64 -8.54 -9.76 -11.76
C THR A 64 -7.02 -9.73 -11.84
N CYS A 65 -6.31 -9.68 -10.70
CA CYS A 65 -4.85 -9.63 -10.65
C CYS A 65 -4.25 -11.05 -10.72
N PRO A 66 -3.39 -11.36 -11.71
CA PRO A 66 -2.64 -12.62 -11.76
C PRO A 66 -1.78 -12.82 -10.49
N SER A 67 -1.56 -14.07 -10.10
CA SER A 67 -0.75 -14.42 -8.91
C SER A 67 0.68 -13.91 -9.01
N GLU A 68 1.26 -13.96 -10.20
CA GLU A 68 2.63 -13.57 -10.49
C GLU A 68 2.81 -12.07 -10.30
N VAL A 69 1.79 -11.28 -10.63
CA VAL A 69 1.81 -9.83 -10.46
C VAL A 69 1.61 -9.46 -8.99
N TYR A 70 0.71 -10.15 -8.29
CA TYR A 70 0.53 -9.95 -6.85
C TYR A 70 1.77 -10.33 -6.04
N ALA A 71 2.55 -11.34 -6.48
CA ALA A 71 3.81 -11.69 -5.83
C ALA A 71 4.91 -10.62 -5.96
N VAL A 72 4.73 -9.64 -6.86
CA VAL A 72 5.60 -8.47 -7.01
C VAL A 72 5.12 -7.27 -6.18
N MET A 73 3.82 -7.22 -5.83
CA MET A 73 3.24 -6.18 -4.97
C MET A 73 3.70 -6.37 -3.53
#